data_AF-F5P3S3-F1
#
_entry.id   AF-F5P3S3-F1
#
_cell.length_a   1.000
_cell.length_b   1.000
_cell.length_c   1.000
_cell.angle_alpha   90.00
_cell.angle_beta   90.00
_cell.angle_gamma   90.00
#
_symmetry.space_group_name_H-M   'P 1'
#
loop_
_entity.id
_entity.type
_entity.pdbx_description
1 polymer ?
#
loop_
_entity_poly.entity_id
_entity_poly.type
_entity_poly.pdbx_seq_one_letter_code
_entity_poly.pdbx_strand_id
1 'polypeptide(L)' 'MSPLLCVLTLNHRDGESSPAEYSVSLTRADMIEFTMEH' A
#
# COMPACT_ATOMS: atom_id res chain seq x y z
N MET A 1 4.54 6.06 21.58
CA MET A 1 4.44 5.99 20.10
C MET A 1 4.10 4.56 19.73
N SER A 2 3.02 4.33 18.97
CA SER A 2 2.68 3.00 18.47
C SER A 2 3.35 2.76 17.11
N PRO A 3 3.89 1.56 16.83
CA PRO A 3 4.44 1.24 15.51
C PRO A 3 3.39 1.36 14.39
N LEU A 4 3.83 1.77 13.20
CA LEU A 4 2.98 1.87 12.01
C LEU A 4 3.49 0.95 10.91
N LEU A 5 2.58 0.31 10.20
CA LEU A 5 2.84 -0.26 8.89
C LEU A 5 2.67 0.84 7.85
N CYS A 6 3.71 1.05 7.04
CA CYS A 6 3.71 1.96 5.91
C CYS A 6 3.69 1.14 4.62
N VAL A 7 2.61 1.24 3.86
CA VAL A 7 2.45 0.54 2.57
C VAL A 7 2.45 1.59 1.45
N LEU A 8 3.32 1.38 0.47
CA LEU A 8 3.48 2.23 -0.71
C LEU A 8 2.97 1.47 -1.93
N THR A 9 2.11 2.09 -2.74
CA THR A 9 1.62 1.49 -3.99
C THR A 9 1.87 2.40 -5.18
N LEU A 10 2.14 1.78 -6.33
CA LEU A 10 2.18 2.43 -7.64
C LEU A 10 1.21 1.69 -8.56
N ASN A 11 0.05 2.28 -8.80
CA ASN A 11 -0.98 1.69 -9.63
C ASN A 11 -0.84 2.20 -11.07
N HIS A 12 -1.03 1.31 -12.04
CA HIS A 12 -0.96 1.61 -13.47
C HIS A 12 -2.31 1.30 -14.12
N ARG A 13 -2.61 2.02 -15.19
CA ARG A 13 -3.65 1.59 -16.13
C ARG A 13 -3.06 0.55 -17.07
N ASP A 14 -3.85 -0.43 -17.46
CA ASP A 14 -3.38 -1.51 -18.33
C ASP A 14 -2.81 -0.95 -19.64
N GLY A 15 -1.58 -1.35 -19.95
CA GLY A 15 -0.86 -0.92 -21.16
C GLY A 15 -0.17 0.45 -21.07
N GLU A 16 -0.34 1.20 -19.97
CA GLU A 16 0.35 2.47 -19.77
C GLU A 16 1.66 2.27 -18.99
N SER A 17 2.76 2.85 -19.49
CA SER A 17 4.08 2.79 -18.84
C SER A 17 4.22 3.77 -17.67
N SER A 18 3.35 4.78 -17.59
CA SER A 18 3.35 5.76 -16.51
C SER A 18 2.40 5.34 -15.39
N PRO A 19 2.80 5.52 -14.11
CA PRO A 19 1.90 5.26 -13.00
C PRO A 19 0.73 6.23 -13.04
N ALA A 20 -0.48 5.67 -12.88
CA ALA A 20 -1.71 6.44 -12.79
C ALA A 20 -1.92 6.99 -11.37
N GLU A 21 -1.40 6.30 -10.35
CA GLU A 21 -1.54 6.70 -8.96
C GLU A 21 -0.34 6.23 -8.12
N TYR A 22 0.11 7.11 -7.24
CA TYR A 22 1.04 6.80 -6.15
C TYR A 22 0.32 7.01 -4.82
N SER A 23 0.32 6.01 -3.94
CA SER A 23 -0.35 6.10 -2.65
C SER A 23 0.56 5.70 -1.48
N VAL A 24 0.29 6.29 -0.32
CA VAL A 24 0.95 6.00 0.95
C VAL A 24 -0.13 5.72 2.00
N SER A 25 -0.15 4.50 2.52
CA SER A 25 -1.04 4.11 3.61
C SER A 25 -0.26 3.92 4.90
N LEU A 26 -0.71 4.58 5.97
CA LEU A 26 -0.18 4.42 7.32
C LEU A 26 -1.25 3.79 8.20
N THR A 27 -0.98 2.57 8.64
CA THR A 27 -1.89 1.82 9.53
C THR A 27 -1.18 1.48 10.82
N ARG A 28 -1.92 1.43 11.92
CA ARG A 28 -1.35 1.00 13.20
C ARG A 28 -1.04 -0.49 13.14
N ALA A 29 0.22 -0.83 13.38
CA ALA A 29 0.71 -2.21 13.28
C ALA A 29 0.12 -3.12 14.37
N ASP A 30 -0.39 -2.55 15.46
CA ASP A 30 -1.06 -3.28 16.52
C ASP A 30 -2.57 -3.45 16.30
N MET A 31 -3.14 -2.88 15.24
CA MET A 31 -4.58 -2.95 14.95
C MET A 31 -4.92 -3.67 13.64
N ILE A 32 -4.04 -3.65 12.65
CA ILE A 32 -4.33 -4.13 11.29
C ILE A 32 -3.21 -5.06 10.83
N GLU A 33 -3.61 -6.21 10.29
CA GLU A 33 -2.76 -7.17 9.60
C GLU A 33 -3.18 -7.24 8.12
N PHE A 34 -2.21 -7.28 7.21
CA PHE A 34 -2.44 -7.51 5.78
C PHE A 34 -2.13 -8.96 5.44
N THR A 35 -3.04 -9.61 4.71
CA THR A 35 -2.84 -10.97 4.18
C THR A 35 -2.87 -10.94 2.65
N MET A 36 -2.22 -11.92 2.01
CA MET A 36 -2.23 -12.11 0.57
C MET A 36 -2.42 -13.59 0.27
N GLU A 37 -3.46 -13.91 -0.49
CA GLU A 37 -3.68 -15.27 -0.99
C GLU A 37 -2.87 -15.48 -2.27
N HIS A 38 -2.22 -16.64 -2.38
CA HIS A 38 -1.39 -17.02 -3.53
C HIS A 38 -2.17 -17.84 -4.56
#